data_AF-A0A0Q9SEG5-F1
#
_entry.id   AF-A0A0Q9SEG5-F1
#
_cell.length_a   1.000
_cell.length_b   1.000
_cell.length_c   1.000
_cell.angle_alpha   90.00
_cell.angle_beta   90.00
_cell.angle_gamma   90.00
#
_symmetry.space_group_name_H-M   'P 1'
#
loop_
_entity.id
_entity.type
_entity.pdbx_description
1 polymer ?
#
loop_
_entity_poly.entity_id
_entity_poly.type
_entity_poly.pdbx_seq_one_letter_code
_entity_poly.pdbx_strand_id
1 'polypeptide(L)'
;MAFMEYQLSTYQKHFQIREQDFGQRWLTKRAKKKNSLTLLEEEIHSLRKRLEQMVFDGEEMTSDSVVELSTILDQKINEYMHNGKKSR
;
A
#
# COMPACT_ATOMS: atom_id res chain seq x y z
N MET A 1 2.13 49.46 37.15
CA MET A 1 2.67 48.28 36.42
C MET A 1 1.57 47.83 35.49
N ALA A 2 1.65 48.14 34.19
CA ALA A 2 0.59 47.80 33.23
C ALA A 2 1.02 46.59 32.41
N PHE A 3 0.21 45.53 32.47
CA PHE A 3 0.39 44.28 31.75
C PHE A 3 0.04 44.52 30.27
N MET A 4 0.99 44.28 29.36
CA MET A 4 0.74 44.34 27.92
C MET A 4 -0.06 43.10 27.52
N GLU A 5 -1.36 43.29 27.31
CA GLU A 5 -2.25 42.27 26.79
C GLU A 5 -1.87 42.00 25.32
N TYR A 6 -1.16 40.90 25.08
CA TYR A 6 -0.76 40.51 23.73
C TYR A 6 -1.99 40.01 22.98
N GLN A 7 -2.66 40.90 22.25
CA GLN A 7 -3.74 40.54 21.35
C GLN A 7 -3.13 39.74 20.19
N LEU A 8 -3.24 38.40 20.27
CA LEU A 8 -3.00 37.51 19.14
C LEU A 8 -3.93 37.95 18.01
N SER A 9 -3.40 38.71 17.05
CA SER A 9 -4.05 38.99 15.78
C SER A 9 -4.62 37.68 15.28
N THR A 10 -5.94 37.60 15.24
CA THR A 10 -6.68 36.52 14.62
C THR A 10 -6.38 36.60 13.14
N TYR A 11 -5.26 35.97 12.76
CA TYR A 11 -4.91 35.70 11.39
C TYR A 11 -5.99 34.74 10.87
N GLN A 12 -7.12 35.29 10.43
CA GLN A 12 -8.01 34.60 9.53
C GLN A 12 -7.21 34.40 8.25
N LYS A 13 -6.46 33.30 8.25
CA LYS A 13 -5.91 32.68 7.07
C LYS A 13 -7.13 32.24 6.28
N HIS A 14 -7.68 33.18 5.52
CA HIS A 14 -8.74 32.96 4.58
C HIS A 14 -8.12 32.08 3.49
N PHE A 15 -8.09 30.76 3.73
CA PHE A 15 -7.86 29.77 2.71
C PHE A 15 -9.10 29.76 1.82
N GLN A 16 -9.26 30.80 1.00
CA GLN A 16 -10.03 30.73 -0.23
C GLN A 16 -9.20 29.94 -1.25
N ILE A 17 -8.82 28.72 -0.88
CA ILE A 17 -8.41 27.75 -1.86
C ILE A 17 -9.71 27.08 -2.29
N ARG A 18 -9.99 27.13 -3.58
CA ARG A 18 -11.08 26.39 -4.23
C ARG A 18 -10.70 24.89 -4.17
N GLU A 19 -10.79 24.26 -2.99
CA GLU A 19 -10.15 22.97 -2.64
C GLU A 19 -10.98 21.71 -2.86
N GLN A 20 -12.14 21.78 -3.53
CA GLN A 20 -12.94 20.55 -3.62
C GLN A 20 -12.28 19.45 -4.48
N ASP A 21 -11.51 19.80 -5.52
CA ASP A 21 -11.05 18.78 -6.48
C ASP A 21 -9.65 18.22 -6.21
N PHE A 22 -8.67 19.09 -5.94
CA PHE A 22 -7.30 18.66 -5.62
C PHE A 22 -7.22 17.96 -4.26
N GLY A 23 -8.04 18.46 -3.31
CA GLY A 23 -8.26 18.02 -1.93
C GLY A 23 -8.78 16.57 -1.76
N GLN A 24 -9.46 16.02 -2.75
CA GLN A 24 -9.96 14.65 -2.68
C GLN A 24 -9.07 13.68 -3.47
N ARG A 25 -8.40 14.18 -4.52
CA ARG A 25 -7.62 13.34 -5.45
C ARG A 25 -6.34 12.75 -4.84
N TRP A 26 -5.58 13.52 -4.03
CA TRP A 26 -4.44 13.03 -3.24
C TRP A 26 -4.82 12.03 -2.15
N LEU A 27 -5.89 12.28 -1.37
CA LEU A 27 -6.36 11.36 -0.34
C LEU A 27 -6.86 10.04 -0.94
N THR A 28 -7.64 10.11 -2.02
CA THR A 28 -8.14 8.92 -2.74
C THR A 28 -7.01 8.13 -3.41
N LYS A 29 -5.97 8.78 -3.94
CA LYS A 29 -4.78 8.09 -4.47
C LYS A 29 -4.04 7.29 -3.39
N ARG A 30 -3.88 7.84 -2.19
CA ARG A 30 -3.25 7.13 -1.05
C ARG A 30 -4.09 5.94 -0.59
N ALA A 31 -5.41 6.12 -0.46
CA ALA A 31 -6.33 5.04 -0.11
C ALA A 31 -6.33 3.92 -1.16
N LYS A 32 -6.39 4.26 -2.45
CA LYS A 32 -6.28 3.29 -3.56
C LYS A 32 -4.95 2.54 -3.54
N LYS A 33 -3.83 3.23 -3.30
CA LYS A 33 -2.51 2.59 -3.19
C LYS A 33 -2.45 1.63 -2.00
N LYS A 34 -3.01 2.01 -0.84
CA LYS A 34 -3.09 1.14 0.34
C LYS A 34 -3.92 -0.11 0.05
N ASN A 35 -5.10 0.04 -0.57
CA ASN A 35 -5.95 -1.08 -0.96
C ASN A 35 -5.27 -2.01 -1.97
N SER A 36 -4.54 -1.45 -2.93
CA SER A 36 -3.77 -2.27 -3.89
C SER A 36 -2.66 -3.07 -3.20
N LEU A 37 -2.03 -2.50 -2.17
CA LEU A 37 -0.97 -3.18 -1.43
C LEU A 37 -1.52 -4.30 -0.54
N THR A 38 -2.66 -4.07 0.12
CA THR A 38 -3.33 -5.12 0.91
C THR A 38 -3.83 -6.27 0.02
N LEU A 39 -4.38 -5.97 -1.16
CA LEU A 39 -4.80 -7.02 -2.11
C LEU A 39 -3.61 -7.86 -2.57
N LEU A 40 -2.47 -7.22 -2.81
CA LEU A 40 -1.24 -7.90 -3.21
C LEU A 40 -0.69 -8.80 -2.09
N GLU A 41 -0.78 -8.37 -0.82
CA GLU A 41 -0.43 -9.19 0.34
C GLU A 41 -1.30 -10.45 0.44
N GLU A 42 -2.61 -10.30 0.29
CA GLU A 42 -3.56 -11.43 0.30
C GLU A 42 -3.26 -12.42 -0.84
N GLU A 43 -2.92 -11.92 -2.03
CA GLU A 43 -2.58 -12.76 -3.18
C GLU A 43 -1.27 -13.54 -2.94
N ILE A 44 -0.23 -12.88 -2.42
CA ILE A 44 1.03 -13.53 -2.02
C ILE A 44 0.78 -14.61 -0.96
N HIS A 45 -0.03 -14.30 0.06
CA HIS A 45 -0.37 -15.25 1.11
C HIS A 45 -1.11 -16.47 0.56
N SER A 46 -2.08 -16.26 -0.33
CA SER A 46 -2.84 -17.33 -0.97
C SER A 46 -1.94 -18.24 -1.82
N LEU A 47 -1.02 -17.63 -2.59
CA LEU A 47 -0.06 -18.36 -3.42
C LEU A 47 0.91 -19.20 -2.57
N ARG A 48 1.41 -18.66 -1.46
CA ARG A 48 2.26 -19.40 -0.51
C ARG A 48 1.55 -20.62 0.05
N LYS A 49 0.33 -20.43 0.55
CA LYS A 49 -0.47 -21.53 1.11
C LYS A 49 -0.69 -22.63 0.08
N ARG A 50 -0.97 -22.26 -1.17
CA ARG A 50 -1.16 -23.23 -2.25
C ARG A 50 0.15 -23.97 -2.59
N LEU A 51 1.28 -23.27 -2.62
CA LEU A 51 2.59 -23.88 -2.86
C LEU A 51 2.96 -24.85 -1.73
N GLU A 52 2.75 -24.45 -0.48
CA GLU A 52 2.95 -25.29 0.71
C GLU A 52 2.06 -26.53 0.66
N GLN A 53 0.79 -26.39 0.24
CA GLN A 53 -0.12 -27.52 0.07
C GLN A 53 0.38 -28.49 -1.01
N MET A 54 0.81 -28.01 -2.19
CA MET A 54 1.33 -28.88 -3.25
C MET A 54 2.55 -29.68 -2.79
N VAL A 55 3.47 -29.02 -2.07
CA VAL A 55 4.65 -29.69 -1.50
C VAL A 55 4.23 -30.69 -0.41
N PHE A 56 3.26 -30.34 0.43
CA PHE A 56 2.74 -31.24 1.47
C PHE A 56 2.04 -32.47 0.88
N ASP A 57 1.29 -32.29 -0.20
CA ASP A 57 0.61 -33.35 -0.95
C ASP A 57 1.59 -34.25 -1.73
N GLY A 58 2.90 -33.92 -1.69
CA GLY A 58 3.97 -34.74 -2.23
C GLY A 58 4.33 -34.42 -3.68
N GLU A 59 3.89 -33.28 -4.23
CA GLU A 59 4.41 -32.84 -5.53
C GLU A 59 5.90 -32.54 -5.45
N GLU A 60 6.63 -32.96 -6.46
CA GLU A 60 8.05 -32.67 -6.59
C GLU A 60 8.24 -31.16 -6.77
N MET A 61 9.22 -30.59 -6.07
CA MET A 61 9.53 -29.16 -6.19
C MET A 61 9.98 -28.75 -7.60
N THR A 62 10.37 -29.73 -8.41
CA THR A 62 10.76 -29.57 -9.81
C THR A 62 9.63 -29.86 -10.78
N SER A 63 8.41 -30.18 -10.31
CA SER A 63 7.26 -30.35 -11.19
C SER A 63 6.92 -29.02 -11.86
N ASP A 64 6.51 -29.06 -13.12
CA ASP A 64 6.17 -27.85 -13.88
C ASP A 64 5.11 -27.01 -13.15
N SER A 65 4.14 -27.67 -12.51
CA SER A 65 3.09 -27.03 -11.71
C SER A 65 3.66 -26.24 -10.52
N VAL A 66 4.58 -26.83 -9.76
CA VAL A 66 5.19 -26.19 -8.59
C VAL A 66 6.13 -25.06 -9.02
N VAL A 67 6.88 -25.25 -10.11
CA VAL A 67 7.78 -24.24 -10.67
C VAL A 67 7.00 -23.03 -11.21
N GLU A 68 5.90 -23.26 -11.94
CA GLU A 68 5.03 -22.19 -12.43
C GLU A 68 4.44 -21.39 -11.27
N LEU A 69 3.88 -22.06 -10.26
CA LEU A 69 3.30 -21.40 -9.09
C LEU A 69 4.35 -20.61 -8.31
N SER A 70 5.54 -21.18 -8.11
CA SER A 70 6.68 -20.52 -7.48
C SER A 70 7.11 -19.26 -8.25
N THR A 71 7.16 -19.35 -9.58
CA THR A 71 7.49 -18.22 -10.46
C THR A 71 6.46 -17.09 -10.34
N ILE A 72 5.17 -17.42 -10.32
CA ILE A 72 4.09 -16.44 -10.12
C ILE A 72 4.21 -15.78 -8.73
N LEU A 73 4.47 -16.58 -7.69
CA LEU A 73 4.68 -16.07 -6.33
C LEU A 73 5.86 -15.09 -6.26
N ASP A 74 6.99 -15.43 -6.89
CA ASP A 74 8.16 -14.53 -6.94
C ASP A 74 7.84 -13.21 -7.63
N GLN A 75 7.14 -13.25 -8.76
CA GLN A 75 6.70 -12.04 -9.46
C GLN A 75 5.86 -11.13 -8.56
N LYS A 76 4.91 -11.69 -7.79
CA LYS A 76 4.06 -10.94 -6.87
C LYS A 76 4.83 -10.36 -5.69
N ILE A 77 5.80 -11.09 -5.15
CA ILE A 77 6.71 -10.59 -4.11
C ILE A 77 7.54 -9.41 -4.66
N ASN A 78 8.09 -9.54 -5.86
CA ASN A 78 8.84 -8.48 -6.51
C ASN A 78 7.99 -7.22 -6.74
N GLU A 79 6.74 -7.40 -7.18
CA GLU A 79 5.76 -6.31 -7.31
C GLU A 79 5.53 -5.60 -5.97
N TYR A 80 5.31 -6.36 -4.90
CA TYR A 80 5.09 -5.84 -3.56
C TYR A 80 6.29 -5.02 -3.07
N MET A 81 7.49 -5.58 -3.23
CA MET A 81 8.74 -4.93 -2.83
C MET A 81 8.97 -3.63 -3.59
N HIS A 82 8.65 -3.57 -4.89
CA HIS A 82 8.76 -2.34 -5.69
C HIS A 82 7.74 -1.28 -5.25
N ASN A 83 6.50 -1.69 -4.97
CA ASN A 83 5.42 -0.80 -4.55
C ASN A 83 5.66 -0.20 -3.15
N GLY A 84 6.29 -0.98 -2.25
CA GLY A 84 6.73 -0.53 -0.93
C GLY A 84 7.92 0.45 -0.99
N LYS A 85 8.91 0.21 -1.86
CA LYS A 85 10.09 1.08 -2.03
C LYS A 85 9.74 2.47 -2.57
N LYS A 86 8.76 2.59 -3.47
CA LYS A 86 8.26 3.88 -3.99
C LYS A 86 7.51 4.74 -2.96
N SER A 87 7.33 4.28 -1.73
CA SER A 87 6.55 4.97 -0.70
C SER A 87 7.38 5.60 0.42
N ARG A 88 8.71 5.44 0.42
CA ARG A 88 9.62 6.07 1.39
C ARG A 88 10.30 7.28 0.79
#